data_AF-A0A3A8Q9N3-F1
#
_entry.id   AF-A0A3A8Q9N3-F1
#
_cell.length_a   1.000
_cell.length_b   1.000
_cell.length_c   1.000
_cell.angle_alpha   90.00
_cell.angle_beta   90.00
_cell.angle_gamma   90.00
#
_symmetry.space_group_name_H-M   'P 1'
#
loop_
_entity.id
_entity.type
_entity.pdbx_description
1 polymer ?
#
loop_
_entity_poly.entity_id
_entity_poly.type
_entity_poly.pdbx_seq_one_letter_code
_entity_poly.pdbx_strand_id
1 'polypeptide(L)'
;MRWMRMLGCCLTVMTLAACGSDDEGGKGRLKLREGQSLDLAQECGVDLPQCPQGLSCLVLKLEGESKARCVDDTRVCTELVSCTGGTECAVLASYPGQVVCSGTCTSDCDSSVSSTP
;
A
#
# COMPACT_ATOMS: atom_id res chain seq x y z
N MET A 1 36.60 -1.18 59.87
CA MET A 1 35.15 -1.54 59.92
C MET A 1 34.71 -1.95 58.53
N ARG A 2 34.00 -3.07 58.42
CA ARG A 2 33.43 -3.64 57.19
C ARG A 2 32.14 -2.87 56.85
N TRP A 3 31.91 -2.54 55.58
CA TRP A 3 30.59 -2.47 54.94
C TRP A 3 30.80 -2.52 53.41
N MET A 4 30.58 -3.68 52.77
CA MET A 4 29.31 -4.13 52.17
C MET A 4 28.74 -3.07 51.21
N ARG A 5 28.94 -3.21 49.90
CA ARG A 5 28.10 -3.94 48.90
C ARG A 5 26.68 -3.39 48.79
N MET A 6 26.21 -3.30 47.53
CA MET A 6 24.84 -2.99 47.03
C MET A 6 24.69 -1.52 46.59
N LEU A 7 24.17 -1.13 45.43
CA LEU A 7 23.52 -1.73 44.27
C LEU A 7 23.96 -0.84 43.07
N GLY A 8 24.36 -1.33 41.89
CA GLY A 8 23.50 -2.12 41.00
C GLY A 8 22.45 -1.24 40.32
N CYS A 9 22.86 -0.15 39.65
CA CYS A 9 21.95 0.78 38.96
C CYS A 9 22.49 1.18 37.58
N CYS A 10 22.56 0.22 36.65
CA CYS A 10 22.78 0.48 35.23
C CYS A 10 22.23 -0.72 34.46
N LEU A 11 20.96 -0.67 34.11
CA LEU A 11 20.37 -1.36 32.95
C LEU A 11 18.96 -0.77 32.77
N THR A 12 18.94 0.48 32.33
CA THR A 12 17.78 1.04 31.63
C THR A 12 17.59 0.23 30.37
N VAL A 13 16.75 -0.79 30.44
CA VAL A 13 16.16 -1.44 29.27
C VAL A 13 15.27 -0.38 28.63
N MET A 14 15.83 0.41 27.71
CA MET A 14 15.03 1.10 26.71
C MET A 14 14.42 0.01 25.85
N THR A 15 13.26 -0.50 26.25
CA THR A 15 12.32 -1.12 25.33
C THR A 15 11.90 -0.03 24.37
N LEU A 16 12.69 0.13 23.30
CA LEU A 16 12.24 0.87 22.13
C LEU A 16 10.87 0.31 21.79
N ALA A 17 9.90 1.19 21.82
CA ALA A 17 8.59 0.98 21.26
C ALA A 17 8.78 0.51 19.82
N ALA A 18 8.74 -0.81 19.63
CA ALA A 18 8.25 -1.38 18.39
C ALA A 18 6.75 -1.11 18.36
N CYS A 19 6.40 0.15 18.11
CA CYS A 19 5.21 0.48 17.33
C CYS A 19 5.61 0.06 15.91
N GLY A 20 5.62 -1.23 15.58
CA GLY A 20 4.41 -2.02 15.55
C GLY A 20 3.62 -1.48 14.38
N SER A 21 4.22 -1.59 13.19
CA SER A 21 3.69 -1.06 11.94
C SER A 21 2.23 -1.48 11.81
N ASP A 22 1.39 -0.47 11.65
CA ASP A 22 -0.04 -0.54 11.39
C ASP A 22 -0.44 -1.79 10.61
N ASP A 23 -1.28 -2.57 11.27
CA ASP A 23 -2.24 -3.54 10.78
C ASP A 23 -2.66 -3.34 9.29
N GLU A 24 -1.89 -3.90 8.36
CA GLU A 24 -2.40 -4.30 7.03
C GLU A 24 -2.79 -5.79 7.04
N GLY A 25 -3.17 -6.32 8.21
CA GLY A 25 -3.69 -7.66 8.41
C GLY A 25 -5.12 -7.76 7.90
N GLY A 26 -5.31 -8.05 6.61
CA GLY A 26 -6.60 -8.49 6.06
C GLY A 26 -7.22 -7.61 4.97
N LYS A 27 -6.51 -6.59 4.46
CA LYS A 27 -6.91 -5.87 3.25
C LYS A 27 -6.20 -6.47 2.04
N GLY A 28 -6.93 -6.73 0.96
CA GLY A 28 -6.33 -7.19 -0.28
C GLY A 28 -5.43 -6.11 -0.89
N ARG A 29 -4.49 -6.53 -1.73
CA ARG A 29 -3.53 -5.64 -2.39
C ARG A 29 -3.91 -5.47 -3.84
N LEU A 30 -3.63 -4.29 -4.38
CA LEU A 30 -3.74 -4.05 -5.81
C LEU A 30 -2.59 -4.72 -6.55
N LYS A 31 -2.93 -5.44 -7.62
CA LYS A 31 -1.99 -6.00 -8.58
C LYS A 31 -2.39 -5.60 -9.99
N LEU A 32 -1.40 -5.35 -10.84
CA LEU A 32 -1.64 -5.21 -12.28
C LEU A 32 -2.08 -6.56 -12.85
N ARG A 33 -3.01 -6.50 -13.80
CA ARG A 33 -3.38 -7.69 -14.60
C ARG A 33 -2.25 -8.04 -15.55
N GLU A 34 -2.22 -9.30 -15.99
CA GLU A 34 -1.20 -9.78 -16.92
C GLU A 34 -1.19 -8.95 -18.21
N GLY A 35 0.00 -8.52 -18.64
CA GLY A 35 0.19 -7.69 -19.83
C GLY A 35 -0.14 -6.21 -19.66
N GLN A 36 -0.60 -5.77 -18.48
CA GLN A 36 -0.82 -4.36 -18.18
C GLN A 36 0.41 -3.72 -17.55
N SER A 37 0.65 -2.45 -17.87
CA SER A 37 1.71 -1.62 -17.28
C SER A 37 1.25 -0.18 -17.14
N LEU A 38 1.75 0.48 -16.09
CA LEU A 38 1.56 1.91 -15.82
C LEU A 38 2.74 2.78 -16.29
N ASP A 39 3.79 2.18 -16.83
CA ASP A 39 5.03 2.90 -17.17
C ASP A 39 4.86 3.83 -18.38
N LEU A 40 3.90 3.52 -19.26
CA LEU A 40 3.54 4.35 -20.41
C LEU A 40 2.44 5.36 -20.08
N ALA A 41 1.77 5.23 -18.93
CA ALA A 41 0.72 6.15 -18.52
C ALA A 41 1.35 7.46 -18.02
N GLN A 42 0.75 8.59 -18.42
CA GLN A 42 1.22 9.91 -17.98
C GLN A 42 1.10 10.04 -16.46
N GLU A 43 2.12 10.61 -15.82
CA GLU A 43 2.04 10.99 -14.41
C GLU A 43 1.05 12.13 -14.22
N CYS A 44 0.37 12.14 -13.08
CA CYS A 44 -0.63 13.15 -12.77
C CYS A 44 -0.59 13.54 -11.30
N GLY A 45 -1.12 14.70 -10.97
CA GLY A 45 -1.06 15.25 -9.63
C GLY A 45 -1.56 16.68 -9.58
N VAL A 46 -1.43 17.32 -8.41
CA VAL A 46 -1.82 18.73 -8.21
C VAL A 46 -0.88 19.70 -8.93
N ASP A 47 0.41 19.39 -8.99
CA ASP A 47 1.45 20.23 -9.61
C ASP A 47 1.82 19.77 -11.03
N LEU A 48 1.10 18.80 -11.58
CA LEU A 48 1.37 18.19 -12.89
C LEU A 48 0.28 18.55 -13.91
N PRO A 49 0.57 18.39 -15.22
CA PRO A 49 -0.43 18.59 -16.26
C PRO A 49 -1.70 17.75 -16.00
N GLN A 50 -2.85 18.32 -16.36
CA GLN A 50 -4.12 17.60 -16.29
C GLN A 50 -4.11 16.38 -17.21
N CYS A 51 -4.87 15.36 -16.82
CA CYS A 51 -5.02 14.18 -17.65
C CYS A 51 -5.75 14.50 -18.96
N PRO A 52 -5.39 13.81 -20.05
CA PRO A 52 -6.12 13.89 -21.32
C PRO A 52 -7.62 13.59 -21.14
N GLN A 53 -8.44 14.06 -22.08
CA GLN A 53 -9.89 13.83 -22.02
C GLN A 53 -10.23 12.33 -21.97
N GLY A 54 -11.18 11.98 -21.10
CA GLY A 54 -11.58 10.59 -20.86
C GLY A 54 -10.65 9.83 -19.91
N LEU A 55 -9.60 10.46 -19.38
CA LEU A 55 -8.74 9.88 -18.35
C LEU A 55 -8.87 10.67 -17.04
N SER A 56 -8.79 9.93 -15.95
CA SER A 56 -8.86 10.43 -14.58
C SER A 56 -7.50 10.26 -13.91
N CYS A 57 -7.14 11.21 -13.04
CA CYS A 57 -5.91 11.09 -12.26
C CYS A 57 -6.15 10.18 -11.06
N LEU A 58 -5.62 8.96 -11.11
CA LEU A 58 -5.78 7.96 -10.06
C LEU A 58 -4.44 7.58 -9.43
N VAL A 59 -4.44 7.41 -8.11
CA VAL A 59 -3.35 6.83 -7.33
C VAL A 59 -3.62 5.35 -7.15
N LEU A 60 -2.63 4.53 -7.52
CA LEU A 60 -2.64 3.08 -7.36
C LEU A 60 -1.46 2.67 -6.48
N LYS A 61 -1.71 1.96 -5.37
CA LYS A 61 -0.68 1.39 -4.50
C LYS A 61 -0.35 -0.03 -4.95
N LEU A 62 0.68 -0.18 -5.79
CA LEU A 62 1.14 -1.45 -6.34
C LEU A 62 2.42 -1.88 -5.63
N GLU A 63 2.45 -3.10 -5.09
CA GLU A 63 3.65 -3.66 -4.43
C GLU A 63 4.24 -2.76 -3.32
N GLY A 64 3.41 -1.93 -2.70
CA GLY A 64 3.82 -0.97 -1.67
C GLY A 64 4.18 0.43 -2.19
N GLU A 65 4.31 0.61 -3.51
CA GLU A 65 4.59 1.89 -4.14
C GLU A 65 3.31 2.57 -4.62
N SER A 66 3.14 3.85 -4.30
CA SER A 66 2.01 4.66 -4.79
C SER A 66 2.39 5.33 -6.11
N LYS A 67 1.66 5.02 -7.18
CA LYS A 67 1.83 5.62 -8.51
C LYS A 67 0.58 6.41 -8.88
N ALA A 68 0.73 7.71 -9.13
CA ALA A 68 -0.34 8.57 -9.64
C ALA A 68 -0.26 8.63 -11.17
N ARG A 69 -1.28 8.14 -11.86
CA ARG A 69 -1.28 7.99 -13.32
C ARG A 69 -2.64 8.37 -13.92
N CYS A 70 -2.61 8.93 -15.13
CA CYS A 70 -3.80 9.15 -15.93
C CYS A 70 -4.29 7.82 -16.51
N VAL A 71 -5.44 7.36 -16.05
CA VAL A 71 -6.05 6.09 -16.46
C VAL A 71 -7.56 6.26 -16.60
N ASP A 72 -8.20 5.37 -17.34
CA ASP A 72 -9.66 5.34 -17.47
C ASP A 72 -10.27 4.78 -16.18
N ASP A 73 -10.98 5.62 -15.42
CA ASP A 73 -11.61 5.24 -14.14
C ASP A 73 -12.73 4.22 -14.30
N THR A 74 -13.35 4.14 -15.48
CA THR A 74 -14.40 3.16 -15.77
C THR A 74 -13.85 1.76 -16.05
N ARG A 75 -12.57 1.69 -16.44
CA ARG A 75 -11.89 0.43 -16.82
C ARG A 75 -10.81 0.00 -15.85
N VAL A 76 -10.40 0.87 -14.92
CA VAL A 76 -9.27 0.59 -14.02
C VAL A 76 -9.46 -0.73 -13.26
N CYS A 77 -10.63 -0.97 -12.67
CA CYS A 77 -10.90 -2.17 -11.88
C CYS A 77 -11.15 -3.44 -12.72
N THR A 78 -11.53 -3.30 -13.99
CA THR A 78 -11.90 -4.44 -14.85
C THR A 78 -10.76 -4.86 -15.78
N GLU A 79 -9.99 -3.90 -16.30
CA GLU A 79 -8.98 -4.12 -17.34
C GLU A 79 -7.55 -3.92 -16.84
N LEU A 80 -7.30 -2.99 -15.90
CA LEU A 80 -5.94 -2.60 -15.52
C LEU A 80 -5.43 -3.33 -14.26
N VAL A 81 -6.23 -3.30 -13.20
CA VAL A 81 -5.86 -3.86 -11.90
C VAL A 81 -6.81 -4.94 -11.44
N SER A 82 -6.34 -5.72 -10.48
CA SER A 82 -7.08 -6.75 -9.76
C SER A 82 -6.73 -6.66 -8.28
N CYS A 83 -7.66 -7.12 -7.45
CA CYS A 83 -7.49 -7.16 -6.01
C CYS A 83 -7.21 -8.58 -5.55
N THR A 84 -6.23 -8.73 -4.65
CA THR A 84 -5.89 -10.06 -4.11
C THR A 84 -6.85 -10.49 -3.01
N GLY A 85 -6.87 -11.80 -2.78
CA GLY A 85 -7.53 -12.43 -1.65
C GLY A 85 -9.04 -12.24 -1.54
N GLY A 86 -9.71 -12.22 -2.70
CA GLY A 86 -11.17 -12.15 -2.78
C GLY A 86 -11.75 -10.78 -2.46
N THR A 87 -10.91 -9.74 -2.36
CA THR A 87 -11.38 -8.36 -2.16
C THR A 87 -11.81 -7.71 -3.47
N GLU A 88 -12.65 -6.69 -3.37
CA GLU A 88 -13.25 -6.00 -4.51
C GLU A 88 -12.55 -4.66 -4.76
N CYS A 89 -12.29 -4.38 -6.03
CA CYS A 89 -11.71 -3.10 -6.44
C CYS A 89 -12.75 -1.98 -6.34
N ALA A 90 -12.38 -0.88 -5.69
CA ALA A 90 -13.19 0.32 -5.58
C ALA A 90 -12.37 1.56 -5.90
N VAL A 91 -13.00 2.54 -6.53
CA VAL A 91 -12.42 3.86 -6.79
C VAL A 91 -13.06 4.85 -5.81
N LEU A 92 -12.23 5.46 -4.97
CA LEU A 92 -12.64 6.50 -4.04
C LEU A 92 -12.64 7.85 -4.76
N ALA A 93 -13.76 8.56 -4.64
CA ALA A 93 -13.93 9.89 -5.21
C ALA A 93 -13.12 10.93 -4.41
N SER A 94 -11.89 11.19 -4.86
CA SER A 94 -10.98 12.21 -4.35
C SER A 94 -10.13 12.77 -5.49
N TYR A 95 -9.28 13.77 -5.23
CA TYR A 95 -8.28 14.23 -6.20
C TYR A 95 -6.88 14.25 -5.59
N PRO A 96 -5.92 13.48 -6.13
CA PRO A 96 -6.13 12.43 -7.12
C PRO A 96 -7.04 11.31 -6.56
N GLY A 97 -7.84 10.69 -7.43
CA GLY A 97 -8.72 9.58 -7.04
C GLY A 97 -7.90 8.41 -6.53
N GLN A 98 -8.46 7.57 -5.67
CA GLN A 98 -7.70 6.43 -5.12
C GLN A 98 -8.34 5.13 -5.53
N VAL A 99 -7.55 4.24 -6.13
CA VAL A 99 -7.98 2.86 -6.35
C VAL A 99 -7.57 2.07 -5.12
N VAL A 100 -8.52 1.35 -4.52
CA VAL A 100 -8.31 0.55 -3.32
C VAL A 100 -8.95 -0.82 -3.47
N CYS A 101 -8.42 -1.80 -2.75
CA CYS A 101 -9.13 -3.06 -2.53
C CYS A 101 -9.93 -2.96 -1.25
N SER A 102 -11.21 -3.30 -1.34
CA SER A 102 -12.20 -3.19 -0.27
C SER A 102 -12.84 -4.55 0.02
N GLY A 103 -13.38 -4.70 1.22
CA GLY A 103 -13.93 -5.97 1.71
C GLY A 103 -12.96 -6.76 2.60
N THR A 104 -13.44 -7.88 3.11
CA THR A 104 -12.69 -8.77 4.00
C THR A 104 -11.95 -9.80 3.17
N CYS A 105 -10.63 -9.87 3.33
CA CYS A 105 -9.85 -10.87 2.63
C CYS A 105 -10.12 -12.28 3.18
N THR A 106 -10.45 -13.22 2.30
CA THR A 106 -10.89 -14.58 2.67
C THR A 106 -9.84 -15.67 2.42
N SER A 107 -8.75 -15.37 1.70
CA SER A 107 -7.64 -16.30 1.38
C SER A 107 -6.46 -15.53 0.77
N ASP A 108 -5.19 -15.86 1.07
CA ASP A 108 -3.97 -15.30 0.42
C ASP A 108 -3.87 -13.75 0.35
N CYS A 109 -4.07 -13.09 1.50
CA CYS A 109 -3.81 -11.65 1.67
C CYS A 109 -2.32 -11.32 1.85
N ASP A 110 -1.52 -12.37 2.10
CA ASP A 110 -0.17 -12.29 2.64
C ASP A 110 0.79 -13.25 1.93
N SER A 111 0.61 -13.47 0.63
CA SER A 111 1.71 -14.04 -0.18
C SER A 111 2.76 -12.94 -0.37
N SER A 112 3.41 -12.59 0.73
CA SER A 112 4.66 -11.85 0.79
C SER A 112 5.63 -12.56 -0.14
N VAL A 113 6.10 -11.87 -1.18
CA VAL A 113 7.27 -12.32 -1.93
C VAL A 113 8.39 -12.51 -0.90
N SER A 114 8.73 -13.78 -0.68
CA SER A 114 9.80 -14.20 0.21
C SER A 114 11.11 -13.60 -0.28
N SER A 115 11.49 -12.47 0.28
CA SER A 115 12.88 -11.98 0.21
C SER A 115 13.72 -12.88 1.11
N THR A 116 14.10 -14.05 0.61
CA THR A 116 15.09 -14.89 1.27
C THR A 116 16.47 -14.23 1.08
N PRO A 117 17.25 -14.01 2.16
CA PRO A 117 18.54 -13.30 2.13
C PRO A 117 19.66 -14.04 1.38
#